data_AF-A0A5S3SZ75-F1
#
_entry.id   AF-A0A5S3SZ75-F1
#
_cell.length_a   1.000
_cell.length_b   1.000
_cell.length_c   1.000
_cell.angle_alpha   90.00
_cell.angle_beta   90.00
_cell.angle_gamma   90.00
#
_symmetry.space_group_name_H-M   'P 1'
#
loop_
_entity.id
_entity.type
_entity.pdbx_description
1 polymer ?
#
loop_
_entity_poly.entity_id
_entity_poly.type
_entity_poly.pdbx_seq_one_letter_code
_entity_poly.pdbx_strand_id
1 'polypeptide(L)'
;MAAIHDHVLKGGKFRQVAVNSRMMGEALMARYGIAPERIEISYPGYDPEQFTVERARAGRTVQREALGVAEDELLVGLVSSGNFTKRKVAGFVSMAALMEQASPGRYRVLVVGKD
;
A
#
# COMPACT_ATOMS: atom_id res chain seq x y z
N MET A 1 13.07 -1.25 13.39
CA MET A 1 13.95 -0.34 12.64
C MET A 1 15.36 -0.85 12.77
N ALA A 2 16.18 -0.77 11.71
CA ALA A 2 17.56 -1.25 11.79
C ALA A 2 18.33 -0.45 12.87
N ALA A 3 19.20 -1.12 13.63
CA ALA A 3 19.91 -0.55 14.78
C ALA A 3 20.65 0.77 14.47
N ILE A 4 21.07 0.95 13.23
CA ILE A 4 21.72 2.16 12.71
C ILE A 4 20.78 3.38 12.76
N HIS A 5 19.50 3.22 12.38
CA HIS A 5 18.54 4.33 12.40
C HIS A 5 18.28 4.82 13.82
N ASP A 6 18.07 3.89 14.76
CA ASP A 6 17.83 4.25 16.16
C ASP A 6 19.03 4.99 16.77
N HIS A 7 20.26 4.58 16.44
CA HIS A 7 21.47 5.28 16.90
C HIS A 7 21.57 6.70 16.35
N VAL A 8 21.38 6.88 15.04
CA VAL A 8 21.47 8.20 14.39
C VAL A 8 20.38 9.15 14.88
N LEU A 9 19.14 8.66 14.98
CA LEU A 9 17.99 9.46 15.41
C LEU A 9 18.10 9.86 16.89
N LYS A 10 18.53 8.94 17.77
CA LYS A 10 18.81 9.27 19.18
C LYS A 10 19.97 10.25 19.33
N GLY A 11 21.00 10.13 18.48
CA GLY A 11 22.17 10.99 18.54
C GLY A 11 21.91 12.44 18.14
N GLY A 12 20.79 12.73 17.45
CA GLY A 12 20.43 14.09 17.05
C GLY A 12 21.38 14.74 16.03
N LYS A 13 22.34 13.98 15.48
CA LYS A 13 23.38 14.44 14.55
C LYS A 13 22.87 14.49 13.11
N PHE A 14 21.78 15.22 12.89
CA PHE A 14 21.19 15.44 11.57
C PHE A 14 20.57 16.84 11.50
N ARG A 15 20.54 17.42 10.31
CA ARG A 15 19.90 18.71 10.06
C ARG A 15 18.38 18.58 9.98
N GLN A 16 17.90 17.54 9.30
CA GLN A 16 16.50 17.34 8.97
C GLN A 16 16.23 15.85 8.71
N VAL A 17 14.98 15.42 8.88
CA VAL A 17 14.51 14.06 8.59
C VAL A 17 13.34 14.14 7.63
N ALA A 18 13.52 13.58 6.43
CA ALA A 18 12.45 13.42 5.46
C ALA A 18 11.62 12.17 5.80
N VAL A 19 10.29 12.33 5.85
CA VAL A 19 9.33 11.27 6.11
C VAL A 19 8.26 11.22 5.02
N ASN A 20 7.73 10.03 4.75
CA ASN A 20 6.75 9.80 3.68
C ASN A 20 5.29 10.08 4.09
N SER A 21 5.06 10.43 5.37
CA SER A 21 3.73 10.67 5.91
C SER A 21 3.82 11.47 7.21
N ARG A 22 2.74 12.18 7.52
CA ARG A 22 2.57 12.85 8.82
C ARG A 22 2.65 11.86 9.98
N MET A 23 1.98 10.71 9.87
CA MET A 23 1.99 9.66 10.89
C MET A 23 3.41 9.19 11.23
N MET A 24 4.27 9.00 10.22
CA MET A 24 5.67 8.65 10.46
C MET A 24 6.41 9.79 11.16
N GLY A 25 6.22 11.04 10.72
CA GLY A 25 6.79 12.22 11.36
C GLY A 25 6.43 12.31 12.84
N GLU A 26 5.14 12.20 13.16
CA GLU A 26 4.62 12.19 14.53
C GLU A 26 5.21 11.06 15.37
N ALA A 27 5.32 9.85 14.81
CA ALA A 27 5.92 8.71 15.49
C ALA A 27 7.41 8.96 15.82
N LEU A 28 8.16 9.58 14.90
CA LEU A 28 9.57 9.91 15.13
C LEU A 28 9.74 11.04 16.15
N MET A 29 8.90 12.08 16.10
CA MET A 29 8.89 13.16 17.10
C MET A 29 8.62 12.59 18.49
N ALA A 30 7.57 11.78 18.64
CA ALA A 30 7.21 11.19 19.92
C ALA A 30 8.28 10.23 20.46
N ARG A 31 8.91 9.44 19.59
CA ARG A 31 9.89 8.41 19.99
C ARG A 31 11.29 8.97 20.27
N TYR A 32 11.71 10.01 19.56
CA TYR A 32 13.09 10.50 19.58
C TYR A 32 13.22 11.98 20.01
N GLY A 33 12.12 12.67 20.30
CA GLY A 33 12.15 14.09 20.72
C GLY A 33 12.60 15.04 19.61
N ILE A 34 12.39 14.67 18.34
CA ILE A 34 12.80 15.49 17.19
C ILE A 34 11.89 16.72 17.11
N ALA A 35 12.49 17.91 17.01
CA ALA A 35 11.73 19.14 16.90
C ALA A 35 10.95 19.21 15.56
N PRO A 36 9.70 19.73 15.54
CA PRO A 36 8.85 19.74 14.34
C PRO A 36 9.49 20.39 13.11
N GLU A 37 10.25 21.47 13.32
CA GLU A 37 10.96 22.20 12.26
C GLU A 37 12.08 21.38 11.59
N ARG A 38 12.47 20.24 12.17
CA ARG A 38 13.43 19.29 11.60
C ARG A 38 12.77 18.11 10.88
N ILE A 39 11.43 18.05 10.83
CA ILE A 39 10.69 17.02 10.10
C ILE A 39 10.21 17.60 8.77
N GLU A 40 10.60 16.98 7.67
CA GLU A 40 10.09 17.32 6.33
C GLU A 40 9.18 16.20 5.83
N ILE A 41 7.93 16.53 5.49
CA ILE A 41 7.03 15.54 4.93
C ILE A 41 7.10 15.61 3.40
N SER A 42 7.61 14.54 2.79
CA SER A 42 7.62 14.34 1.34
C SER A 42 6.68 13.19 1.01
N TYR A 43 5.46 13.52 0.57
CA TYR A 43 4.49 12.50 0.18
C TYR A 43 4.93 11.82 -1.11
N PRO A 44 4.96 10.48 -1.16
CA PRO A 44 5.22 9.76 -2.40
C PRO A 44 4.18 10.16 -3.45
N GLY A 45 4.66 10.56 -4.63
CA GLY A 45 3.81 10.79 -5.78
C GLY A 45 3.37 9.49 -6.45
N TYR A 46 2.44 9.62 -7.37
CA TYR A 46 2.09 8.60 -8.36
C TYR A 46 2.17 9.24 -9.75
N ASP A 47 2.20 8.43 -10.81
CA ASP A 47 2.15 8.92 -12.19
C ASP A 47 0.70 9.31 -12.55
N PRO A 48 0.38 10.62 -12.67
CA PRO A 48 -0.97 11.09 -12.94
C PRO A 48 -1.37 10.90 -14.41
N GLU A 49 -0.44 10.62 -15.32
CA GLU A 49 -0.77 10.23 -16.68
C GLU A 49 -1.16 8.76 -16.72
N GLN A 50 -0.51 7.90 -15.94
CA GLN A 50 -0.81 6.48 -15.87
C GLN A 50 -2.09 6.16 -15.08
N PHE A 51 -2.23 6.71 -13.88
CA PHE A 51 -3.29 6.34 -12.93
C PHE A 51 -4.43 7.36 -12.93
N THR A 52 -5.30 7.29 -13.94
CA THR A 52 -6.51 8.13 -14.05
C THR A 52 -7.78 7.30 -14.14
N VAL A 53 -8.91 7.91 -13.77
CA VAL A 53 -10.24 7.27 -13.89
C VAL A 53 -10.58 7.02 -15.35
N GLU A 54 -10.21 7.95 -16.23
CA GLU A 54 -10.43 7.88 -17.67
C GLU A 54 -9.68 6.69 -18.27
N ARG A 55 -8.38 6.53 -17.96
CA ARG A 55 -7.59 5.39 -18.43
C ARG A 55 -8.05 4.08 -17.80
N ALA A 56 -8.45 4.07 -16.53
CA ALA A 56 -8.97 2.86 -15.88
C ALA A 56 -10.32 2.38 -16.47
N ARG A 57 -11.13 3.31 -17.00
CA ARG A 57 -12.38 2.99 -17.71
C ARG A 57 -12.11 2.55 -19.14
N ALA A 58 -11.17 3.20 -19.82
CA ALA A 58 -10.74 2.82 -21.15
C ALA A 58 -10.16 1.38 -21.13
N GLY A 59 -10.83 0.45 -21.81
CA GLY A 59 -10.42 -0.96 -21.84
C GLY A 59 -10.92 -1.81 -20.68
N ARG A 60 -11.64 -1.26 -19.68
CA ARG A 60 -12.08 -2.02 -18.49
C ARG A 60 -12.68 -3.39 -18.81
N THR A 61 -13.57 -3.46 -19.80
CA THR A 61 -14.23 -4.71 -20.21
C THR A 61 -13.21 -5.73 -20.73
N VAL A 62 -12.36 -5.34 -21.68
CA VAL A 62 -11.32 -6.21 -22.28
C VAL A 62 -10.36 -6.74 -21.21
N GLN A 63 -9.93 -5.88 -20.28
CA GLN A 63 -9.04 -6.26 -19.19
C GLN A 63 -9.71 -7.22 -18.19
N ARG A 64 -11.00 -7.06 -17.93
CA ARG A 64 -11.78 -7.98 -17.07
C ARG A 64 -11.95 -9.34 -17.73
N GLU A 65 -12.30 -9.36 -19.02
CA GLU A 65 -12.41 -10.60 -19.81
C GLU A 65 -11.07 -11.36 -19.83
N ALA A 66 -9.95 -10.66 -20.07
CA ALA A 66 -8.62 -11.26 -20.05
C ALA A 66 -8.23 -11.85 -18.68
N LEU A 67 -8.82 -11.34 -17.60
CA LEU A 67 -8.65 -11.84 -16.23
C LEU A 67 -9.72 -12.88 -15.85
N GLY A 68 -10.63 -13.25 -16.76
CA GLY A 68 -11.71 -14.20 -16.51
C GLY A 68 -12.76 -13.67 -15.52
N VAL A 69 -12.96 -12.36 -15.44
CA VAL A 69 -13.94 -11.72 -14.55
C VAL A 69 -15.22 -11.44 -15.31
N ALA A 70 -16.33 -12.04 -14.86
CA ALA A 70 -17.64 -11.81 -15.46
C ALA A 70 -18.14 -10.37 -15.23
N GLU A 71 -19.13 -9.90 -16.00
CA GLU A 71 -19.63 -8.52 -15.91
C GLU A 71 -20.25 -8.21 -14.53
N ASP A 72 -20.95 -9.18 -13.95
CA ASP A 72 -21.65 -9.12 -12.67
C ASP A 72 -20.76 -9.40 -11.44
N GLU A 73 -19.56 -9.95 -11.66
CA GLU A 73 -18.58 -10.19 -10.60
C GLU A 73 -17.89 -8.91 -10.10
N LEU A 74 -17.65 -8.82 -8.80
CA LEU A 74 -16.82 -7.76 -8.23
C LEU A 74 -15.36 -8.21 -8.13
N LEU A 75 -14.46 -7.53 -8.84
CA LEU A 75 -13.01 -7.79 -8.77
C LEU A 75 -12.38 -7.01 -7.61
N VAL A 76 -11.76 -7.72 -6.68
CA VAL A 76 -11.03 -7.15 -5.54
C VAL A 76 -9.55 -7.50 -5.67
N GLY A 77 -8.70 -6.47 -5.74
CA GLY A 77 -7.27 -6.62 -6.00
C GLY A 77 -6.40 -6.24 -4.82
N LEU A 78 -5.35 -7.02 -4.55
CA LEU A 78 -4.21 -6.64 -3.73
C LEU A 78 -2.98 -6.56 -4.62
N VAL A 79 -2.51 -5.33 -4.88
CA VAL A 79 -1.27 -5.08 -5.62
C VAL A 79 -0.16 -4.75 -4.63
N SER A 80 0.92 -5.51 -4.63
CA SER A 80 2.04 -5.26 -3.73
C SER A 80 3.39 -5.66 -4.32
N SER A 81 4.43 -4.93 -3.93
CA SER A 81 5.81 -5.30 -4.21
C SER A 81 6.48 -5.90 -2.98
N GLY A 82 7.27 -6.95 -3.22
CA GLY A 82 8.07 -7.64 -2.21
C GLY A 82 7.30 -8.64 -1.35
N ASN A 83 7.97 -9.14 -0.32
CA ASN A 83 7.57 -10.31 0.44
C ASN A 83 6.11 -10.29 0.96
N PHE A 84 5.36 -11.33 0.59
CA PHE A 84 3.92 -11.46 0.88
C PHE A 84 3.58 -11.54 2.37
N THR A 85 4.49 -12.06 3.20
CA THR A 85 4.29 -12.10 4.65
C THR A 85 4.22 -10.68 5.22
N LYS A 86 5.15 -9.80 4.81
CA LYS A 86 5.16 -8.40 5.25
C LYS A 86 3.95 -7.61 4.73
N ARG A 87 3.37 -8.04 3.60
CA ARG A 87 2.21 -7.42 2.96
C ARG A 87 0.87 -8.01 3.43
N LYS A 88 0.90 -8.96 4.37
CA LYS A 88 -0.28 -9.60 4.97
C LYS A 88 -1.21 -10.25 3.92
N VAL A 89 -0.64 -10.84 2.87
CA VAL A 89 -1.42 -11.54 1.82
C VAL A 89 -2.31 -12.62 2.43
N ALA A 90 -1.84 -13.33 3.46
CA ALA A 90 -2.65 -14.33 4.17
C ALA A 90 -3.95 -13.75 4.77
N GLY A 91 -3.91 -12.52 5.29
CA GLY A 91 -5.09 -11.83 5.80
C GLY A 91 -6.07 -11.49 4.66
N PHE A 92 -5.56 -11.07 3.51
CA PHE A 92 -6.37 -10.82 2.32
C PHE A 92 -7.05 -12.09 1.79
N VAL A 93 -6.34 -13.22 1.77
CA VAL A 93 -6.91 -14.53 1.39
C VAL A 93 -7.98 -14.97 2.39
N SER A 94 -7.76 -14.74 3.70
CA SER A 94 -8.75 -15.05 4.73
C SER A 94 -10.03 -14.23 4.54
N MET A 95 -9.89 -12.94 4.24
CA MET A 95 -11.02 -12.07 3.89
C MET A 95 -11.75 -12.57 2.64
N ALA A 96 -11.02 -12.94 1.59
CA ALA A 96 -11.61 -13.49 0.37
C ALA A 96 -12.46 -14.74 0.63
N ALA A 97 -11.99 -15.65 1.49
CA ALA A 97 -12.74 -16.84 1.87
C ALA A 97 -14.05 -16.50 2.59
N LEU A 98 -14.05 -15.49 3.48
CA LEU A 98 -15.26 -15.03 4.16
C LEU A 98 -16.26 -14.38 3.19
N MET A 99 -15.75 -13.63 2.21
CA MET A 99 -16.59 -13.02 1.16
C MET A 99 -17.26 -14.08 0.28
N GLU A 100 -16.52 -15.12 -0.10
CA GLU A 100 -17.07 -16.24 -0.86
C GLU A 100 -18.15 -16.99 -0.06
N GLN A 101 -17.94 -17.22 1.24
CA GLN A 101 -18.95 -17.85 2.10
C GLN A 101 -20.23 -16.99 2.22
N ALA A 102 -20.08 -15.67 2.33
CA ALA A 102 -21.20 -14.76 2.49
C ALA A 102 -21.99 -14.50 1.19
N SER A 103 -21.33 -14.60 0.03
CA SER A 103 -21.95 -14.41 -1.29
C SER A 103 -21.19 -15.21 -2.35
N PRO A 104 -21.48 -16.51 -2.48
CA PRO A 104 -20.77 -17.40 -3.39
C PRO A 104 -20.78 -16.91 -4.84
N GLY A 105 -19.62 -16.94 -5.50
CA GLY A 105 -19.47 -16.55 -6.90
C GLY A 105 -19.62 -15.05 -7.20
N ARG A 106 -19.90 -14.21 -6.20
CA ARG A 106 -20.04 -12.75 -6.41
C ARG A 106 -18.71 -12.03 -6.59
N TYR A 107 -17.65 -12.58 -6.02
CA TYR A 107 -16.36 -11.90 -5.92
C TYR A 107 -15.25 -12.67 -6.64
N ARG A 108 -14.46 -11.95 -7.43
CA ARG A 108 -13.18 -12.42 -7.94
C ARG A 108 -12.07 -11.72 -7.21
N VAL A 109 -11.05 -12.47 -6.78
CA VAL A 109 -9.93 -11.92 -6.01
C VAL A 109 -8.63 -12.09 -6.78
N LEU A 110 -7.84 -11.02 -6.87
CA LEU A 110 -6.55 -10.99 -7.57
C LEU A 110 -5.45 -10.50 -6.63
N VAL A 111 -4.36 -11.26 -6.52
CA VAL A 111 -3.13 -10.83 -5.84
C VAL A 111 -2.05 -10.66 -6.90
N VAL A 112 -1.50 -9.45 -7.01
CA VAL A 112 -0.40 -9.13 -7.93
C VAL A 112 0.82 -8.74 -7.13
N GLY A 113 1.90 -9.48 -7.31
CA GLY A 113 3.18 -9.19 -6.67
C GLY A 113 4.19 -10.30 -6.89
N LYS A 114 5.38 -10.10 -6.35
CA LYS A 114 6.49 -11.05 -6.41
C LYS A 114 7.01 -11.28 -5.00
N ASP A 115 7.26 -12.54 -4.65
CA ASP A 115 8.04 -12.91 -3.46
C ASP A 115 9.54 -12.86 -3.76
#